data_AF-D4CFP5-F1
#
_entry.id   AF-D4CFP5-F1
#
_cell.length_a   1.000
_cell.length_b   1.000
_cell.length_c   1.000
_cell.angle_alpha   90.00
_cell.angle_beta   90.00
_cell.angle_gamma   90.00
#
_symmetry.space_group_name_H-M   'P 1'
#
loop_
_entity.id
_entity.type
_entity.pdbx_description
1 polymer ?
#
loop_
_entity_poly.entity_id
_entity_poly.type
_entity_poly.pdbx_seq_one_letter_code
_entity_poly.pdbx_strand_id
1 'polypeptide(L)'
;MTRREKKRLENRFPPSLFAAYLGTLLLMSGIHIGLVTLVNECQWNTLIQIMIPVVYWTLVAVGLTVFTRNKIIKTYDQPMKELAKAADKFAHGDFSVYIPPLHTTNRHDYLDLMFLDFNKMVAELGSIETMRTDFIANVSHEIKTLIAAIQNYAQLLGKPNLTKEEQENYTAAILSSTYRLSA
;
A
#
# COMPACT_ATOMS: atom_id res chain seq x y z
N MET A 1 12.72 -7.74 -14.21
CA MET A 1 12.05 -6.69 -15.00
C MET A 1 12.80 -6.47 -16.30
N THR A 2 12.16 -6.62 -17.45
CA THR A 2 12.80 -6.49 -18.78
C THR A 2 12.98 -5.01 -19.18
N ARG A 3 13.94 -4.71 -20.08
CA ARG A 3 14.19 -3.33 -20.57
C ARG A 3 12.96 -2.68 -21.22
N ARG A 4 12.02 -3.50 -21.74
CA ARG A 4 10.73 -3.07 -22.30
C ARG A 4 9.72 -2.68 -21.22
N GLU A 5 9.71 -3.35 -20.07
CA GLU A 5 8.84 -3.02 -18.92
C GLU A 5 9.24 -1.68 -18.29
N LYS A 6 10.54 -1.42 -18.10
CA LYS A 6 11.03 -0.11 -17.62
C LYS A 6 10.62 1.04 -18.54
N LYS A 7 10.71 0.86 -19.86
CA LYS A 7 10.34 1.90 -20.83
C LYS A 7 8.82 2.17 -20.89
N ARG A 8 8.00 1.17 -20.57
CA ARG A 8 6.53 1.35 -20.43
C ARG A 8 6.17 2.15 -19.19
N LEU A 9 6.89 1.92 -18.10
CA LEU A 9 6.75 2.70 -16.88
C LEU A 9 7.12 4.18 -17.12
N GLU A 10 8.24 4.47 -17.80
CA GLU A 10 8.70 5.86 -18.06
C GLU A 10 7.76 6.73 -18.91
N ASN A 11 6.77 6.16 -19.61
CA ASN A 11 5.94 6.90 -20.55
C ASN A 11 4.81 7.64 -19.83
N ARG A 12 5.11 8.85 -19.34
CA ARG A 12 4.16 9.72 -18.59
C ARG A 12 2.90 10.11 -19.38
N PHE A 13 2.91 9.95 -20.71
CA PHE A 13 1.78 10.26 -21.57
C PHE A 13 1.49 9.07 -22.52
N PRO A 14 0.50 8.21 -22.21
CA PRO A 14 0.18 7.08 -23.06
C PRO A 14 -0.28 7.58 -24.45
N PRO A 15 0.19 6.97 -25.56
CA PRO A 15 -0.16 7.39 -26.92
C PRO A 15 -1.67 7.48 -27.18
N SER A 16 -2.47 6.67 -26.47
CA SER A 16 -3.93 6.72 -26.53
C SER A 16 -4.51 8.00 -25.94
N LEU A 17 -3.95 8.54 -24.85
CA LEU A 17 -4.38 9.84 -24.30
C LEU A 17 -4.01 10.97 -25.26
N PHE A 18 -2.81 10.92 -25.86
CA PHE A 18 -2.41 11.87 -26.90
C PHE A 18 -3.38 11.86 -28.09
N ALA A 19 -3.66 10.68 -28.64
CA ALA A 19 -4.61 10.54 -29.74
C ALA A 19 -6.02 11.04 -29.36
N ALA A 20 -6.48 10.76 -28.13
CA ALA A 20 -7.79 11.24 -27.66
C ALA A 20 -7.84 12.77 -27.52
N TYR A 21 -6.83 13.40 -26.91
CA TYR A 21 -6.76 14.86 -26.79
C TYR A 21 -6.62 15.52 -28.16
N LEU A 22 -5.78 14.98 -29.04
CA LEU A 22 -5.60 15.48 -30.41
C LEU A 22 -6.90 15.37 -31.22
N GLY A 23 -7.58 14.23 -31.17
CA GLY A 23 -8.86 14.03 -31.84
C GLY A 23 -9.95 14.99 -31.33
N THR A 24 -10.01 15.19 -30.01
CA THR A 24 -10.94 16.17 -29.40
C THR A 24 -10.65 17.58 -29.89
N LEU A 25 -9.36 17.97 -29.94
CA LEU A 25 -8.95 19.30 -30.36
C LEU A 25 -9.23 19.56 -31.86
N LEU A 26 -8.99 18.56 -32.72
CA LEU A 26 -9.35 18.62 -34.14
C LEU A 26 -10.86 18.77 -34.34
N LEU A 27 -11.66 17.99 -33.60
CA LEU A 27 -13.12 18.07 -33.66
C LEU A 27 -13.63 19.44 -33.20
N MET A 28 -13.07 19.98 -32.11
CA MET A 28 -13.43 21.31 -31.60
C MET A 28 -13.05 22.43 -32.59
N SER A 29 -11.92 22.29 -33.30
CA SER A 29 -11.51 23.21 -34.36
C SER A 29 -12.47 23.20 -35.55
N GLY A 30 -12.91 22.01 -35.98
CA GLY A 30 -13.90 21.86 -37.04
C GLY A 30 -15.25 22.52 -36.70
N ILE A 31 -15.74 22.31 -35.47
CA ILE A 31 -16.96 22.96 -34.97
C ILE A 31 -16.78 24.49 -34.94
N HIS A 32 -15.63 24.98 -34.48
CA HIS A 32 -15.35 26.41 -34.44
C HIS A 32 -15.39 27.05 -35.83
N ILE A 33 -14.72 26.44 -36.82
CA ILE A 33 -14.73 26.93 -38.21
C ILE A 33 -16.15 26.93 -38.76
N GLY A 34 -16.89 25.82 -38.60
CA GLY A 34 -18.28 25.74 -39.06
C GLY A 34 -19.19 26.81 -38.44
N LEU A 35 -19.01 27.08 -37.15
CA LEU A 35 -19.75 28.11 -36.43
C LEU A 35 -19.42 29.52 -36.93
N VAL A 36 -18.13 29.84 -37.15
CA VAL A 36 -17.72 31.13 -37.70
C VAL A 36 -18.25 31.33 -39.12
N THR A 37 -18.19 30.30 -39.98
CA THR A 37 -18.72 30.35 -41.34
C THR A 37 -20.24 30.58 -41.36
N LEU A 38 -20.99 29.87 -40.51
CA LEU A 38 -22.44 30.02 -40.42
C LEU A 38 -22.86 31.43 -39.97
N VAL A 39 -22.19 31.96 -38.95
CA VAL A 39 -22.45 33.33 -38.47
C VAL A 39 -22.13 34.38 -39.53
N ASN A 40 -21.08 34.14 -40.32
CA ASN A 40 -20.68 35.00 -41.42
C ASN A 40 -21.67 34.95 -42.60
N GLU A 41 -22.16 33.76 -42.97
CA GLU A 41 -23.17 33.58 -44.02
C GLU A 41 -24.51 34.22 -43.67
N CYS A 42 -24.93 34.14 -42.39
CA CYS A 42 -26.16 34.79 -41.93
C CYS A 42 -26.05 36.31 -41.72
N GLN A 43 -24.90 36.93 -42.03
CA GLN A 43 -24.63 38.38 -41.87
C GLN A 43 -25.05 38.94 -40.51
N TRP A 44 -24.77 38.21 -39.42
CA TRP A 44 -25.09 38.67 -38.08
C TRP A 44 -24.25 39.90 -37.68
N ASN A 45 -24.76 40.69 -36.74
CA ASN A 45 -24.05 41.86 -36.20
C ASN A 45 -22.66 41.47 -35.68
N THR A 46 -21.67 42.37 -35.88
CA THR A 46 -20.27 42.16 -35.47
C THR A 46 -20.12 41.73 -34.01
N LEU A 47 -20.97 42.25 -33.12
CA LEU A 47 -20.98 41.86 -31.71
C LEU A 47 -21.28 40.37 -31.52
N ILE A 48 -22.25 39.82 -32.26
CA ILE A 48 -22.64 38.41 -32.18
C ILE A 48 -21.52 37.52 -32.76
N GLN A 49 -20.87 37.98 -33.83
CA GLN A 49 -19.74 37.30 -34.47
C GLN A 49 -18.54 37.10 -33.52
N ILE A 50 -18.32 38.03 -32.59
CA ILE A 50 -17.26 37.92 -31.57
C ILE A 50 -17.74 37.11 -30.37
N MET A 51 -18.98 37.32 -29.92
CA MET A 51 -19.49 36.70 -28.69
C MET A 51 -19.62 35.18 -28.78
N ILE A 52 -20.08 34.62 -29.89
CA ILE A 52 -20.35 33.18 -29.97
C ILE A 52 -19.07 32.34 -29.85
N PRO A 53 -17.97 32.62 -30.59
CA PRO A 53 -16.72 31.91 -30.40
C PRO A 53 -16.15 32.01 -28.98
N VAL A 54 -16.27 33.18 -28.35
CA VAL A 54 -15.80 33.39 -26.97
C VAL A 54 -16.59 32.54 -25.99
N VAL A 55 -17.91 32.52 -26.09
CA VAL A 55 -18.78 31.69 -25.25
C VAL A 55 -18.51 30.21 -25.49
N TYR A 56 -18.36 29.79 -26.76
CA TYR A 56 -18.01 28.43 -27.13
C TYR A 56 -16.70 27.98 -26.48
N TRP A 57 -15.62 28.73 -26.65
CA TRP A 57 -14.31 28.40 -26.05
C TRP A 57 -14.35 28.41 -24.52
N THR A 58 -15.13 29.31 -23.92
CA THR A 58 -15.34 29.33 -22.46
C THR A 58 -16.00 28.04 -21.96
N LEU A 59 -17.08 27.61 -22.63
CA LEU A 59 -17.79 26.37 -22.28
C LEU A 59 -16.90 25.13 -22.49
N VAL A 60 -16.17 25.08 -23.60
CA VAL A 60 -15.22 23.99 -23.89
C VAL A 60 -14.12 23.93 -22.82
N ALA A 61 -13.54 25.08 -22.45
CA ALA A 61 -12.51 25.14 -21.41
C ALA A 61 -13.03 24.64 -20.07
N VAL A 62 -14.19 25.13 -19.61
CA VAL A 62 -14.80 24.67 -18.35
C VAL A 62 -15.09 23.16 -18.40
N GLY A 63 -15.67 22.68 -19.50
CA GLY A 63 -15.97 21.26 -19.70
C GLY A 63 -14.71 20.39 -19.64
N LEU A 64 -13.63 20.80 -20.32
CA LEU A 64 -12.36 20.09 -20.32
C LEU A 64 -11.73 20.09 -18.92
N THR A 65 -11.74 21.24 -18.21
CA THR A 65 -11.21 21.34 -16.84
C THR A 65 -11.93 20.39 -15.89
N VAL A 66 -13.27 20.36 -15.90
CA VAL A 66 -14.06 19.46 -15.05
C VAL A 66 -13.81 18.00 -15.41
N PHE A 67 -13.76 17.68 -16.71
CA PHE A 67 -13.47 16.34 -17.20
C PHE A 67 -12.08 15.85 -16.74
N THR A 68 -11.04 16.65 -16.98
CA THR A 68 -9.67 16.32 -16.59
C THR A 68 -9.55 16.18 -15.07
N ARG A 69 -10.17 17.07 -14.29
CA ARG A 69 -10.21 16.96 -12.82
C ARG A 69 -10.82 15.64 -12.36
N ASN A 70 -11.98 15.26 -12.92
CA ASN A 70 -12.64 14.01 -12.55
C ASN A 70 -11.80 12.77 -12.90
N LYS A 71 -11.10 12.79 -14.04
CA LYS A 71 -10.18 11.71 -14.42
C LYS A 71 -9.00 11.61 -13.47
N ILE A 72 -8.37 12.74 -13.12
CA ILE A 72 -7.24 12.77 -12.18
C ILE A 72 -7.65 12.22 -10.81
N ILE A 73 -8.84 12.60 -10.31
CA ILE A 73 -9.30 12.14 -8.99
C ILE A 73 -9.45 10.61 -8.96
N LYS A 74 -10.10 10.03 -9.96
CA LYS A 74 -10.37 8.59 -10.01
C LYS A 74 -9.14 7.76 -10.31
N THR A 75 -8.22 8.27 -11.13
CA THR A 75 -7.03 7.52 -11.56
C THR A 75 -5.85 7.66 -10.60
N TYR A 76 -5.69 8.79 -9.91
CA TYR A 76 -4.51 9.05 -9.07
C TYR A 76 -4.84 9.40 -7.62
N ASP A 77 -5.73 10.37 -7.37
CA ASP A 77 -5.99 10.87 -6.02
C ASP A 77 -6.63 9.81 -5.11
N GLN A 78 -7.66 9.12 -5.59
CA GLN A 78 -8.37 8.10 -4.81
C GLN A 78 -7.46 6.89 -4.47
N PRO A 79 -6.74 6.28 -5.43
CA PRO A 79 -5.80 5.21 -5.11
C PRO A 79 -4.69 5.64 -4.14
N MET A 80 -4.20 6.88 -4.25
CA MET A 80 -3.19 7.38 -3.31
C MET A 80 -3.74 7.55 -1.89
N LYS A 81 -5.00 7.96 -1.76
CA LYS A 81 -5.69 8.02 -0.46
C LYS A 81 -5.91 6.62 0.13
N GLU A 82 -6.19 5.63 -0.70
CA GLU A 82 -6.30 4.23 -0.25
C GLU A 82 -4.95 3.71 0.26
N LEU A 83 -3.85 3.99 -0.45
CA LEU A 83 -2.50 3.68 0.02
C LEU A 83 -2.16 4.38 1.32
N ALA A 84 -2.47 5.67 1.46
CA ALA A 84 -2.22 6.42 2.69
C ALA A 84 -2.98 5.83 3.89
N LYS A 85 -4.26 5.45 3.71
CA LYS A 85 -5.06 4.80 4.75
C LYS A 85 -4.53 3.41 5.12
N ALA A 86 -4.10 2.64 4.12
CA ALA A 86 -3.51 1.34 4.33
C ALA A 86 -2.18 1.43 5.10
N ALA A 87 -1.32 2.38 4.72
CA ALA A 87 -0.07 2.66 5.41
C ALA A 87 -0.30 3.14 6.85
N ASP A 88 -1.32 3.97 7.09
CA ASP A 88 -1.70 4.40 8.45
C ASP A 88 -2.11 3.21 9.33
N LYS A 89 -2.97 2.31 8.83
CA LYS A 89 -3.33 1.07 9.55
C LYS A 89 -2.12 0.20 9.84
N PHE A 90 -1.24 0.02 8.85
CA PHE A 90 0.00 -0.73 9.02
C PHE A 90 0.92 -0.11 10.08
N ALA A 91 1.04 1.22 10.12
CA ALA A 91 1.82 1.93 11.12
C ALA A 91 1.27 1.75 12.55
N HIS A 92 -0.03 1.48 12.68
CA HIS A 92 -0.69 1.13 13.95
C HIS A 92 -0.65 -0.37 14.28
N GLY A 93 0.11 -1.17 13.51
CA GLY A 93 0.36 -2.59 13.79
C GLY A 93 -0.61 -3.56 13.09
N ASP A 94 -1.44 -3.10 12.16
CA ASP A 94 -2.27 -3.99 11.35
C ASP A 94 -1.47 -4.56 10.16
N PHE A 95 -0.93 -5.77 10.34
CA PHE A 95 -0.18 -6.49 9.31
C PHE A 95 -1.07 -7.27 8.32
N SER A 96 -2.39 -7.15 8.41
CA SER A 96 -3.35 -7.83 7.52
C SER A 96 -3.80 -6.99 6.33
N VAL A 97 -3.32 -5.75 6.24
CA VAL A 97 -3.71 -4.79 5.21
C VAL A 97 -3.25 -5.24 3.82
N TYR A 98 -4.16 -5.18 2.85
CA TYR A 98 -3.89 -5.51 1.45
C TYR A 98 -4.57 -4.53 0.52
N ILE A 99 -3.85 -4.08 -0.51
CA ILE A 99 -4.37 -3.20 -1.57
C ILE A 99 -4.33 -3.95 -2.91
N PRO A 100 -5.48 -4.22 -3.56
CA PRO A 100 -5.47 -4.87 -4.86
C PRO A 100 -4.87 -3.94 -5.93
N PRO A 101 -4.17 -4.48 -6.95
CA PRO A 101 -3.73 -3.69 -8.09
C PRO A 101 -4.93 -3.07 -8.82
N LEU A 102 -4.76 -1.84 -9.31
CA LEU A 102 -5.80 -1.06 -9.99
C LEU A 102 -6.07 -1.61 -11.40
N HIS A 103 -5.04 -2.15 -12.05
CA HIS A 103 -5.15 -2.69 -13.41
C HIS A 103 -4.84 -4.18 -13.46
N THR A 104 -5.61 -4.92 -14.28
CA THR A 104 -5.34 -6.33 -14.59
C THR A 104 -3.97 -6.49 -15.24
N THR A 105 -3.28 -7.58 -14.90
CA THR A 105 -1.89 -8.05 -15.09
C THR A 105 -1.11 -7.67 -16.37
N ASN A 106 -1.73 -7.09 -17.40
CA ASN A 106 -1.08 -6.77 -18.67
C ASN A 106 -0.70 -5.27 -18.82
N ARG A 107 -0.98 -4.43 -17.81
CA ARG A 107 -0.60 -3.01 -17.77
C ARG A 107 -0.35 -2.53 -16.33
N HIS A 108 0.72 -2.99 -15.71
CA HIS A 108 1.18 -2.37 -14.46
C HIS A 108 1.72 -0.97 -14.78
N ASP A 109 1.05 0.05 -14.26
CA ASP A 109 1.64 1.39 -14.14
C ASP A 109 2.46 1.49 -12.85
N TYR A 110 3.04 2.67 -12.57
CA TYR A 110 3.82 2.86 -11.36
C TYR A 110 2.99 2.71 -10.07
N LEU A 111 1.68 2.98 -10.09
CA LEU A 111 0.83 2.82 -8.91
C LEU A 111 0.64 1.34 -8.60
N ASP A 112 0.41 0.50 -9.62
CA ASP A 112 0.30 -0.94 -9.44
C ASP A 112 1.58 -1.55 -8.84
N LEU A 113 2.75 -1.06 -9.29
CA LEU A 113 4.03 -1.49 -8.73
C LEU A 113 4.19 -1.05 -7.27
N MET A 114 3.83 0.20 -6.95
CA MET A 114 3.85 0.68 -5.57
C MET A 114 2.94 -0.14 -4.65
N PHE A 115 1.75 -0.53 -5.13
CA PHE A 115 0.83 -1.36 -4.35
C PHE A 115 1.40 -2.76 -4.12
N LEU A 116 2.03 -3.35 -5.15
CA LEU A 116 2.70 -4.64 -5.04
C LEU A 116 3.84 -4.59 -4.02
N ASP A 117 4.72 -3.59 -4.11
CA ASP A 117 5.86 -3.42 -3.22
C ASP A 117 5.39 -3.14 -1.78
N PHE A 118 4.34 -2.33 -1.60
CA PHE A 118 3.71 -2.11 -0.29
C PHE A 118 3.18 -3.40 0.31
N ASN A 119 2.37 -4.17 -0.42
CA ASN A 119 1.82 -5.43 0.08
C ASN A 119 2.92 -6.44 0.43
N LYS A 120 3.99 -6.49 -0.37
CA LYS A 120 5.15 -7.33 -0.09
C LYS A 120 5.82 -6.94 1.24
N MET A 121 6.04 -5.64 1.45
CA MET A 121 6.58 -5.12 2.71
C MET A 121 5.67 -5.48 3.90
N VAL A 122 4.35 -5.32 3.77
CA VAL A 122 3.38 -5.68 4.83
C VAL A 122 3.49 -7.15 5.20
N ALA A 123 3.54 -8.04 4.19
CA ALA A 123 3.65 -9.48 4.41
C ALA A 123 4.98 -9.88 5.08
N GLU A 124 6.10 -9.29 4.66
CA GLU A 124 7.41 -9.55 5.26
C GLU A 124 7.47 -9.11 6.73
N LEU A 125 6.97 -7.91 7.04
CA LEU A 125 6.95 -7.41 8.42
C LEU A 125 5.97 -8.19 9.32
N GLY A 126 4.80 -8.58 8.79
CA GLY A 126 3.85 -9.42 9.54
C GLY A 126 4.42 -10.80 9.89
N SER A 127 5.20 -11.40 8.98
CA SER A 127 5.92 -12.64 9.24
C SER A 127 6.96 -12.47 10.36
N ILE A 128 7.73 -11.37 10.33
CA ILE A 128 8.72 -11.05 11.38
C ILE A 128 8.06 -10.90 12.75
N GLU A 129 6.94 -10.19 12.84
CA GLU A 129 6.25 -10.00 14.13
C GLU A 129 5.66 -11.31 14.67
N THR A 130 5.16 -12.17 13.78
CA THR A 130 4.70 -13.52 14.16
C THR A 130 5.85 -14.35 14.72
N MET A 131 6.97 -14.43 13.99
CA MET A 131 8.16 -15.16 14.45
C MET A 131 8.70 -14.63 15.78
N ARG A 132 8.69 -13.30 15.97
CA ARG A 132 9.10 -12.67 17.22
C ARG A 132 8.18 -13.09 18.37
N THR A 133 6.86 -13.08 18.15
CA THR A 133 5.87 -13.47 19.15
C THR A 133 6.03 -14.93 19.55
N ASP A 134 6.18 -15.82 18.56
CA ASP A 134 6.40 -17.25 18.79
C ASP A 134 7.70 -17.52 19.54
N PHE A 135 8.78 -16.81 19.19
CA PHE A 135 10.06 -16.89 19.89
C PHE A 135 9.93 -16.50 21.37
N ILE A 136 9.30 -15.35 21.65
CA ILE A 136 9.09 -14.88 23.02
C ILE A 136 8.22 -15.89 23.81
N ALA A 137 7.16 -16.41 23.20
CA ALA A 137 6.29 -17.39 23.82
C ALA A 137 7.05 -18.69 24.15
N ASN A 138 7.83 -19.21 23.20
CA ASN A 138 8.60 -20.44 23.39
C ASN A 138 9.67 -20.27 24.48
N VAL A 139 10.46 -19.21 24.41
CA VAL A 139 11.48 -18.90 25.44
C VAL A 139 10.85 -18.72 26.81
N SER A 140 9.72 -18.02 26.90
CA SER A 140 9.00 -17.84 28.17
C SER A 140 8.50 -19.17 28.74
N HIS A 141 8.01 -20.08 27.88
CA HIS A 141 7.56 -21.40 28.29
C HIS A 141 8.70 -22.27 28.83
N GLU A 142 9.84 -22.28 28.14
CA GLU A 142 11.03 -23.02 28.59
C GLU A 142 11.57 -22.47 29.91
N ILE A 143 11.70 -21.15 30.04
CA ILE A 143 12.12 -20.49 31.27
C ILE A 143 11.17 -20.82 32.43
N LYS A 144 9.86 -20.75 32.21
CA LYS A 144 8.86 -21.07 33.25
C LYS A 144 8.99 -22.51 33.73
N THR A 145 9.25 -23.44 32.82
CA THR A 145 9.45 -24.86 33.14
C THR A 145 10.72 -25.06 33.98
N LEU A 146 11.83 -24.40 33.62
CA LEU A 146 13.09 -24.46 34.36
C LEU A 146 12.96 -23.85 35.76
N ILE A 147 12.31 -22.69 35.89
CA ILE A 147 12.07 -22.03 37.19
C ILE A 147 11.16 -22.88 38.07
N ALA A 148 10.10 -23.47 37.51
CA ALA A 148 9.21 -24.35 38.25
C ALA A 148 9.94 -25.59 38.79
N ALA A 149 10.87 -26.16 38.00
CA ALA A 149 11.71 -27.26 38.44
C ALA A 149 12.62 -26.84 39.62
N ILE A 150 13.31 -25.69 39.50
CA ILE A 150 14.13 -25.14 40.58
C ILE A 150 13.32 -24.95 41.87
N GLN A 151 12.14 -24.34 41.76
CA GLN A 151 11.26 -24.09 42.89
C GLN A 151 10.78 -25.40 43.54
N ASN A 152 10.41 -26.40 42.74
CA ASN A 152 9.95 -27.70 43.23
C ASN A 152 11.05 -28.42 44.03
N TYR A 153 12.24 -28.54 43.45
CA TYR A 153 13.36 -29.20 44.13
C TYR A 153 13.85 -28.43 45.36
N ALA A 154 13.81 -27.10 45.33
CA ALA A 154 14.12 -26.27 46.50
C ALA A 154 13.10 -26.49 47.64
N GLN A 155 11.81 -26.65 47.32
CA GLN A 155 10.79 -26.99 48.31
C GLN A 155 11.01 -28.40 48.89
N LEU A 156 11.41 -29.36 48.07
CA LEU A 156 11.72 -30.72 48.54
C LEU A 156 12.93 -30.74 49.48
N LEU A 157 13.97 -29.93 49.20
CA LEU A 157 15.13 -29.76 50.09
C LEU A 157 14.76 -29.19 51.47
N GLY A 158 13.67 -28.43 51.58
CA GLY A 158 13.19 -27.86 52.84
C GLY A 158 12.44 -28.84 53.75
N LYS A 159 12.17 -30.08 53.31
CA LYS A 159 11.44 -31.07 54.11
C LYS A 159 12.33 -31.72 55.18
N PRO A 160 11.77 -32.09 56.35
CA PRO A 160 12.51 -32.82 57.38
C PRO A 160 12.81 -34.27 56.96
N ASN A 161 13.86 -34.87 57.53
CA ASN A 161 14.27 -36.29 57.36
C ASN A 161 14.70 -36.70 55.94
N LEU A 162 15.38 -35.82 55.19
CA LEU A 162 16.02 -36.23 53.92
C LEU A 162 17.24 -37.12 54.15
N THR A 163 17.41 -38.11 53.27
CA THR A 163 18.68 -38.83 53.12
C THR A 163 19.72 -37.97 52.40
N LYS A 164 21.01 -38.29 52.58
CA LYS A 164 22.09 -37.61 51.84
C LYS A 164 21.93 -37.75 50.32
N GLU A 165 21.49 -38.92 49.88
CA GLU A 165 21.26 -39.21 48.46
C GLU A 165 20.14 -38.34 47.86
N GLU A 166 19.01 -38.17 48.56
CA GLU A 166 17.93 -37.27 48.13
C GLU A 166 18.40 -35.81 48.09
N GLN A 167 19.19 -35.38 49.08
CA GLN A 167 19.72 -34.03 49.14
C GLN A 167 20.67 -33.73 47.95
N GLU A 168 21.55 -34.67 47.61
CA GLU A 168 22.44 -34.59 46.46
C GLU A 168 21.65 -34.56 45.15
N ASN A 169 20.63 -35.42 45.00
CA ASN A 169 19.79 -35.48 43.81
C ASN A 169 19.01 -34.17 43.57
N TYR A 170 18.39 -33.60 44.61
CA TYR A 170 17.65 -32.34 44.46
C TYR A 170 18.58 -31.15 44.17
N THR A 171 19.76 -31.12 44.80
CA THR A 171 20.78 -30.08 44.52
C THR A 171 21.27 -30.19 43.07
N ALA A 172 21.52 -31.40 42.58
CA ALA A 172 21.91 -31.65 41.19
C ALA A 172 20.83 -31.21 40.19
N ALA A 173 19.55 -31.45 40.50
CA ALA A 173 18.44 -31.03 39.66
C ALA A 173 18.27 -29.51 39.58
N ILE A 174 18.48 -28.80 40.70
CA ILE A 174 18.52 -27.32 40.74
C ILE A 174 19.69 -26.80 39.89
N LEU A 175 20.89 -27.35 40.10
CA LEU A 175 22.09 -26.94 39.34
C LEU A 175 21.91 -27.18 37.83
N SER A 176 21.36 -28.33 37.45
CA SER A 176 21.07 -28.66 36.04
C SER A 176 20.11 -27.64 35.40
N SER A 177 19.00 -27.32 36.09
CA SER A 177 18.03 -26.34 35.61
C SER A 177 18.61 -24.93 35.51
N THR A 178 19.48 -24.57 36.46
CA THR A 178 20.19 -23.27 36.47
C THR A 178 21.20 -23.19 35.32
N TYR A 179 21.96 -24.26 35.06
CA TYR A 179 22.90 -24.34 33.93
C TYR A 179 22.19 -24.15 32.59
N ARG A 180 21.04 -24.82 32.41
CA ARG A 180 20.19 -24.66 31.20
C ARG A 180 19.64 -23.24 31.01
N LEU A 181 19.52 -22.46 32.09
CA LEU A 181 19.07 -21.07 32.02
C LEU A 181 20.20 -20.10 31.65
N SER A 182 21.44 -20.46 32.00
CA SER A 182 22.64 -19.62 31.78
C SER A 182 23.36 -19.86 30.46
N ALA A 183 23.07 -20.97 29.79
CA ALA A 183 23.62 -21.34 28.49
C ALA A 183 22.84 -20.67 27.35
#